data_AF-A0A9E6AI21-F1
#
_entry.id   AF-A0A9E6AI21-F1
#
_cell.length_a   1.000
_cell.length_b   1.000
_cell.length_c   1.000
_cell.angle_alpha   90.00
_cell.angle_beta   90.00
_cell.angle_gamma   90.00
#
_symmetry.space_group_name_H-M   'P 1'
#
loop_
_entity.id
_entity.type
_entity.pdbx_description
1 polymer ?
#
loop_
_entity_poly.entity_id
_entity_poly.type
_entity_poly.pdbx_seq_one_letter_code
_entity_poly.pdbx_strand_id
1 'polypeptide(L)' 'MQLFGQVRGGLNWSIQDKPGKLELAHGGTLFRVGAEDSPTGIQEKLLHALQVRLVRHVGASREKPIDIRVICSNRY' A
#
# COMPACT_ATOMS: atom_id res chain seq x y z
N MET A 1 -1.97 -6.96 1.44
CA MET A 1 -0.77 -7.10 0.59
C MET A 1 -0.83 -6.29 -0.70
N GLN A 2 -1.94 -6.31 -1.44
CA GLN A 2 -2.07 -5.57 -2.71
C GLN A 2 -1.78 -4.05 -2.63
N LEU A 3 -2.03 -3.39 -1.49
CA LEU A 3 -1.73 -1.95 -1.34
C LEU A 3 -0.22 -1.65 -1.37
N PHE A 4 0.59 -2.51 -0.76
CA PHE A 4 2.01 -2.24 -0.52
C PHE A 4 2.96 -2.93 -1.50
N GLY A 5 2.47 -3.89 -2.30
CA GLY A 5 3.31 -4.68 -3.19
C GLY A 5 4.07 -5.77 -2.45
N GLN A 6 4.69 -6.67 -3.21
CA GLN A 6 5.43 -7.82 -2.68
C GLN A 6 6.67 -8.08 -3.53
N VAL A 7 7.77 -8.46 -2.88
CA VAL A 7 8.96 -8.94 -3.59
C VAL A 7 8.89 -10.44 -3.85
N ARG A 8 9.62 -10.87 -4.88
CA ARG A 8 9.88 -12.27 -5.21
C ARG A 8 10.44 -12.99 -3.97
N GLY A 9 9.91 -14.18 -3.68
CA GLY A 9 10.32 -14.96 -2.51
C GLY A 9 9.74 -14.50 -1.16
N GLY A 10 8.81 -13.54 -1.15
CA GLY A 10 8.00 -13.24 0.05
C GLY A 10 7.02 -14.36 0.43
N LEU A 11 6.23 -14.14 1.49
CA LEU A 11 5.35 -15.08 2.24
C LEU A 11 4.55 -16.14 1.42
N ASN A 12 4.36 -15.95 0.11
CA ASN A 12 3.56 -16.82 -0.76
C ASN A 12 4.33 -17.31 -2.02
N TRP A 13 5.67 -17.38 -2.00
CA TRP A 13 6.47 -17.74 -3.18
C TRP A 13 6.13 -16.88 -4.42
N SER A 14 6.06 -15.56 -4.24
CA SER A 14 5.80 -14.68 -5.39
C SER A 14 6.88 -14.92 -6.45
N ILE A 15 6.46 -15.27 -7.66
CA ILE A 15 7.34 -15.65 -8.77
C ILE A 15 8.06 -14.41 -9.33
N GLN A 16 7.47 -13.23 -9.13
CA GLN A 16 7.97 -11.93 -9.57
C GLN A 16 7.63 -10.86 -8.52
N ASP A 17 8.38 -9.76 -8.56
CA ASP A 17 8.06 -8.54 -7.83
C ASP A 17 6.74 -7.97 -8.36
N LYS A 18 5.81 -7.63 -7.47
CA LYS A 18 4.52 -7.02 -7.84
C LYS A 18 4.41 -5.65 -7.18
N PRO A 19 4.28 -4.56 -7.96
CA PRO A 19 4.10 -3.23 -7.39
C PRO A 19 2.77 -3.15 -6.63
N GLY A 20 2.77 -2.37 -5.56
CA GLY A 20 1.57 -2.11 -4.77
C GLY A 20 0.68 -1.04 -5.40
N LYS A 21 -0.61 -1.03 -5.05
CA LYS A 21 -1.54 0.03 -5.49
C LYS A 21 -1.07 1.44 -5.10
N LEU A 22 -0.33 1.58 -3.98
CA LEU A 22 0.25 2.86 -3.57
C LEU A 22 1.36 3.34 -4.51
N GLU A 23 2.20 2.43 -4.99
CA GLU A 23 3.24 2.74 -5.97
C GLU A 23 2.63 3.07 -7.33
N LEU A 24 1.64 2.29 -7.77
CA LEU A 24 0.94 2.53 -9.03
C LEU A 24 0.18 3.86 -9.07
N ALA A 25 -0.24 4.37 -7.90
CA ALA A 25 -0.94 5.65 -7.78
C ALA A 25 -0.01 6.86 -7.62
N HIS A 26 1.32 6.67 -7.58
CA HIS A 26 2.29 7.76 -7.43
C HIS A 26 2.06 8.86 -8.49
N GLY A 27 1.99 10.11 -8.04
CA GLY A 27 1.66 11.28 -8.87
C GLY A 27 0.16 11.48 -9.12
N GLY A 28 -0.70 10.65 -8.51
CA GLY A 28 -2.14 10.65 -8.74
C GLY A 28 -2.98 10.51 -7.46
N THR A 29 -4.15 9.91 -7.61
CA THR A 29 -5.13 9.75 -6.53
C THR A 29 -5.55 8.29 -6.40
N LEU A 30 -5.47 7.74 -5.18
CA LEU A 30 -6.01 6.43 -4.84
C LEU A 30 -7.41 6.59 -4.24
N PHE A 31 -8.43 6.10 -4.95
CA PHE A 31 -9.78 5.99 -4.42
C PHE A 31 -9.96 4.65 -3.70
N ARG A 32 -10.48 4.67 -2.47
CA ARG A 32 -10.75 3.48 -1.67
C ARG A 32 -12.14 3.51 -1.08
N VAL A 33 -12.87 2.41 -1.24
CA VAL A 33 -14.19 2.19 -0.63
C VAL A 33 -14.05 1.18 0.51
N GLY A 34 -14.75 1.38 1.62
CA GLY A 34 -14.80 0.41 2.71
C GLY A 34 -13.55 0.42 3.59
N ALA A 35 -13.20 1.58 4.14
CA ALA A 35 -12.06 1.68 5.05
C ALA A 35 -12.24 0.81 6.31
N GLU A 36 -13.48 0.53 6.74
CA GLU A 36 -13.81 -0.23 7.94
C GLU A 36 -13.48 -1.73 7.88
N ASP A 37 -13.55 -2.35 6.70
CA ASP A 37 -13.41 -3.82 6.55
C ASP A 37 -11.93 -4.25 6.56
N SER A 38 -11.01 -3.29 6.65
CA SER A 38 -9.59 -3.60 6.61
C SER A 38 -9.04 -3.89 8.00
N PRO A 39 -8.24 -4.96 8.17
CA PRO A 39 -7.55 -5.24 9.42
C PRO A 39 -6.78 -4.01 9.94
N THR A 40 -6.84 -3.75 11.24
CA THR A 40 -6.21 -2.58 11.89
C THR A 40 -4.75 -2.39 11.47
N GLY A 41 -3.97 -3.48 11.39
CA GLY A 41 -2.57 -3.42 10.97
C GLY A 41 -2.36 -2.92 9.52
N ILE A 42 -3.33 -3.07 8.62
CA ILE A 42 -3.26 -2.48 7.26
C ILE A 42 -3.56 -0.98 7.31
N GLN A 43 -4.49 -0.56 8.17
CA GLN A 43 -4.82 0.86 8.34
C GLN A 43 -3.63 1.63 8.93
N GLU A 44 -3.01 1.12 10.00
CA GLU A 44 -1.83 1.72 10.61
C GLU A 44 -0.68 1.87 9.60
N LYS A 45 -0.43 0.81 8.82
CA LYS A 45 0.63 0.81 7.82
C LYS A 45 0.35 1.79 6.67
N LEU A 46 -0.92 1.96 6.29
CA LEU A 46 -1.32 2.94 5.29
C LEU A 46 -1.13 4.37 5.84
N LEU A 47 -1.58 4.64 7.06
CA LEU A 47 -1.42 5.94 7.70
C LEU A 47 0.06 6.31 7.80
N HIS A 48 0.89 5.39 8.25
CA HIS A 48 2.34 5.59 8.32
C HIS A 48 2.93 5.93 6.94
N ALA A 49 2.59 5.16 5.90
CA ALA A 49 3.07 5.41 4.54
C ALA A 49 2.68 6.79 4.00
N LEU A 50 1.47 7.28 4.33
CA LEU A 50 1.01 8.61 3.95
C LEU A 50 1.73 9.73 4.73
N GLN A 51 2.02 9.50 6.01
CA GLN A 51 2.75 10.45 6.86
C GLN A 51 4.19 10.63 6.40
N VAL A 52 4.91 9.53 6.17
CA VAL A 52 6.33 9.58 5.78
C VAL A 52 6.54 9.72 4.28
N ARG A 53 5.48 9.58 3.47
CA ARG A 53 5.52 9.56 2.00
C ARG A 53 6.47 8.51 1.43
N LEU A 54 6.59 7.38 2.12
CA LEU A 54 7.39 6.23 1.70
C LEU A 54 6.54 4.96 1.79
N VAL A 55 6.77 4.03 0.87
CA VAL A 55 6.16 2.70 0.88
C VAL A 55 7.24 1.63 0.82
N ARG A 56 7.04 0.55 1.58
CA ARG A 56 7.89 -0.64 1.55
C ARG A 56 7.10 -1.85 1.11
N HIS A 57 7.58 -2.52 0.06
CA HIS A 57 7.02 -3.80 -0.37
C HIS A 57 7.12 -4.82 0.77
N VAL A 58 6.13 -5.70 0.86
CA VAL A 58 6.17 -6.78 1.85
C VAL A 58 7.34 -7.72 1.52
N GLY A 59 8.26 -7.88 2.46
CA GLY A 59 9.49 -8.66 2.29
C GLY A 59 10.69 -7.87 1.74
N ALA A 60 10.50 -6.60 1.36
CA ALA A 60 11.61 -5.75 0.94
C ALA A 60 12.28 -5.05 2.13
N SER A 61 13.58 -4.79 1.98
CA SER A 61 14.35 -3.91 2.88
C SER A 61 14.39 -2.46 2.40
N ARG A 62 14.11 -2.20 1.13
CA ARG A 62 14.18 -0.87 0.53
C ARG A 62 12.82 -0.19 0.46
N GLU A 63 12.80 1.10 0.79
CA GLU A 63 11.63 1.97 0.70
C GLU A 63 11.61 2.74 -0.63
N LYS A 64 10.42 3.13 -1.06
CA LYS A 64 10.18 3.91 -2.28
C LYS A 64 9.34 5.14 -1.97
N PRO A 65 9.68 6.33 -2.51
CA PRO A 65 8.88 7.53 -2.30
C PRO A 65 7.52 7.43 -2.98
N ILE A 66 6.49 7.89 -2.27
CA ILE A 66 5.12 8.01 -2.78
C ILE A 66 4.61 9.44 -2.60
N ASP A 67 4.07 10.01 -3.66
CA ASP A 67 3.30 11.25 -3.60
C ASP A 67 1.91 10.96 -4.16
N ILE A 68 0.94 10.79 -3.26
CA ILE A 68 -0.42 10.37 -3.62
C ILE A 68 -1.44 11.14 -2.81
N ARG A 69 -2.60 11.39 -3.43
CA ARG A 69 -3.82 11.77 -2.70
C ARG A 69 -4.64 10.53 -2.42
N VAL A 70 -5.21 10.39 -1.23
CA VAL A 70 -6.11 9.27 -0.91
C VAL A 70 -7.50 9.83 -0.64
N ILE A 71 -8.49 9.29 -1.35
CA ILE A 71 -9.90 9.59 -1.14
C ILE A 71 -10.55 8.31 -0.63
N CYS A 72 -11.09 8.38 0.59
CA CYS A 72 -11.81 7.27 1.21
C CYS A 72 -13.31 7.55 1.19
N SER A 73 -14.08 6.57 0.73
CA SER A 73 -15.52 6.53 0.91
C SER A 73 -15.87 5.49 1.96
N ASN A 74 -16.65 5.90 2.96
CA ASN A 74 -17.28 5.01 3.93
C ASN A 74 -18.73 4.76 3.50
N ARG A 75 -19.27 3.57 3.76
CA ARG A 75 -20.66 3.23 3.48
C ARG A 75 -21.32 2.94 4.83
N TYR A 76 -21.99 3.96 5.39
CA TYR A 76 -22.86 3.79 6.57
C TYR A 76 -24.01 2.82 6.27
#